data_AF-A0A7X3Z0T1-F1
#
_entry.id   AF-A0A7X3Z0T1-F1
#
_cell.length_a   1.000
_cell.length_b   1.000
_cell.length_c   1.000
_cell.angle_alpha   90.00
_cell.angle_beta   90.00
_cell.angle_gamma   90.00
#
_symmetry.space_group_name_H-M   'P 1'
#
loop_
_entity.id
_entity.type
_entity.pdbx_description
1 polymer ?
#
loop_
_entity_poly.entity_id
_entity_poly.type
_entity_poly.pdbx_seq_one_letter_code
_entity_poly.pdbx_strand_id
1 'polypeptide(L)'
;MAKKSPINLKELERYYDLNHENEDFSDNLLNQLPDDEFENANTWLLKRYLENGNQLPANSEIRILDLLPHLSAWEAKLHLLQILPYITVPKSRSATIRKILLALIEENNKFIRAWAYNGLYYLQTCHPEYKTEMIILLNKAYSNEAPSIKARIRNILRDDEWLN
;
A
#
# COMPACT_ATOMS: atom_id res chain seq x y z
N MET A 1 21.18 5.61 16.74
CA MET A 1 20.18 5.04 15.80
C MET A 1 20.93 4.23 14.77
N ALA A 2 20.80 2.90 14.81
CA ALA A 2 21.44 2.04 13.81
C ALA A 2 20.88 2.43 12.43
N LYS A 3 21.76 2.80 11.50
CA LYS A 3 21.37 2.91 10.09
C LYS A 3 20.96 1.49 9.66
N LYS A 4 19.65 1.24 9.50
CA LYS A 4 19.18 0.02 8.83
C LYS A 4 19.95 -0.07 7.51
N SER A 5 20.69 -1.16 7.32
CA SER A 5 21.50 -1.36 6.12
C SER A 5 20.56 -1.31 4.91
N PRO A 6 20.90 -0.61 3.82
CA PRO A 6 20.04 -0.56 2.64
C PRO A 6 19.78 -1.97 2.14
N ILE A 7 18.52 -2.27 1.85
CA ILE A 7 18.06 -3.55 1.30
C ILE A 7 18.92 -3.89 0.08
N ASN A 8 19.48 -5.10 0.03
CA ASN A 8 20.14 -5.60 -1.17
C ASN A 8 19.11 -6.19 -2.12
N LEU A 9 18.68 -5.39 -3.10
CA LEU A 9 17.64 -5.80 -4.06
C LEU A 9 18.00 -7.07 -4.84
N LYS A 10 19.27 -7.28 -5.19
CA LYS A 10 19.69 -8.50 -5.90
C LYS A 10 19.53 -9.75 -5.05
N GLU A 11 19.76 -9.63 -3.73
CA GLU A 11 19.54 -10.74 -2.80
C GLU A 11 18.05 -11.02 -2.61
N LEU A 12 17.21 -9.99 -2.54
CA LEU A 12 15.75 -10.18 -2.47
C LEU A 12 15.17 -10.77 -3.77
N GLU A 13 15.64 -10.32 -4.94
CA GLU A 13 15.25 -10.90 -6.22
C GLU A 13 15.62 -12.39 -6.26
N ARG A 14 16.87 -12.72 -5.91
CA ARG A 14 17.31 -14.11 -5.83
C ARG A 14 16.49 -14.91 -4.83
N TYR A 15 16.18 -14.35 -3.66
CA TYR A 15 15.35 -15.01 -2.66
C TYR A 15 13.94 -15.26 -3.20
N TYR A 16 13.33 -14.27 -3.85
CA TYR A 16 12.01 -14.40 -4.48
C TYR A 16 12.01 -15.52 -5.54
N ASP A 17 12.95 -15.49 -6.48
CA ASP A 17 13.04 -16.46 -7.57
C ASP A 17 13.15 -17.90 -7.04
N LEU A 18 13.84 -18.09 -5.91
CA LEU A 18 14.05 -19.42 -5.31
C LEU A 18 12.90 -19.90 -4.42
N ASN A 19 12.01 -19.02 -3.95
CA ASN A 19 11.08 -19.36 -2.85
C ASN A 19 9.61 -19.01 -3.10
N HIS A 20 9.28 -18.18 -4.08
CA HIS A 20 7.91 -17.65 -4.22
C HIS A 20 6.84 -18.71 -4.53
N GLU A 21 7.23 -19.85 -5.10
CA GLU A 21 6.31 -20.97 -5.39
C GLU A 21 6.01 -21.84 -4.16
N ASN A 22 6.71 -21.63 -3.03
CA ASN A 22 6.44 -22.37 -1.81
C ASN A 22 5.06 -21.97 -1.24
N GLU A 23 4.24 -22.95 -0.87
CA GLU A 23 2.87 -22.72 -0.37
C GLU A 23 2.83 -21.76 0.83
N ASP A 24 3.82 -21.85 1.73
CA ASP A 24 3.91 -21.02 2.93
C ASP A 24 4.61 -19.67 2.71
N PHE A 25 4.97 -19.31 1.47
CA PHE A 25 5.80 -18.13 1.18
C PHE A 25 5.20 -16.85 1.76
N SER A 26 3.95 -16.53 1.40
CA SER A 26 3.31 -15.30 1.89
C SER A 26 3.09 -15.29 3.39
N ASP A 27 2.75 -16.44 3.98
CA ASP A 27 2.48 -16.53 5.41
C ASP A 27 3.76 -16.36 6.23
N ASN A 28 4.89 -16.90 5.76
CA ASN A 28 6.20 -16.70 6.35
C ASN A 28 6.60 -15.21 6.36
N LEU A 29 6.39 -14.51 5.24
CA LEU A 29 6.66 -13.07 5.17
C LEU A 29 5.82 -12.29 6.19
N LEU A 30 4.51 -12.57 6.24
CA LEU A 30 3.58 -11.88 7.15
C LEU A 30 3.84 -12.17 8.63
N ASN A 31 4.30 -13.38 8.96
CA ASN A 31 4.61 -13.77 10.34
C ASN A 31 5.86 -13.06 10.89
N GLN A 32 6.74 -12.62 10.00
CA GLN A 32 7.97 -11.89 10.35
C GLN A 32 7.82 -10.37 10.31
N LEU A 33 6.75 -9.83 9.72
CA LEU A 33 6.51 -8.37 9.65
C LEU A 33 6.42 -7.64 11.00
N PRO A 34 6.00 -8.25 12.12
CA PRO A 34 6.08 -7.60 13.42
C PRO A 34 7.51 -7.30 13.89
N ASP A 35 8.53 -7.87 13.26
CA ASP A 35 9.94 -7.58 13.52
C ASP A 35 10.42 -6.44 12.60
N ASP A 36 10.75 -5.30 13.21
CA ASP A 36 11.26 -4.10 12.57
C ASP A 36 12.45 -4.36 11.64
N GLU A 37 13.27 -5.38 11.92
CA GLU A 37 14.44 -5.72 11.10
C GLU A 37 14.04 -6.18 9.69
N PHE A 38 12.90 -6.86 9.55
CA PHE A 38 12.48 -7.51 8.31
C PHE A 38 11.38 -6.77 7.54
N GLU A 39 10.75 -5.76 8.13
CA GLU A 39 9.63 -5.02 7.51
C GLU A 39 9.90 -4.66 6.05
N ASN A 40 11.06 -4.04 5.79
CA ASN A 40 11.43 -3.52 4.49
C ASN A 40 11.63 -4.63 3.46
N ALA A 41 12.32 -5.71 3.82
CA ALA A 41 12.56 -6.85 2.94
C ALA A 41 11.26 -7.62 2.66
N ASN A 42 10.48 -7.90 3.70
CA ASN A 42 9.30 -8.74 3.59
C ASN A 42 8.15 -8.02 2.87
N THR A 43 7.94 -6.73 3.13
CA THR A 43 6.94 -5.96 2.37
C THR A 43 7.34 -5.78 0.90
N TRP A 44 8.64 -5.70 0.59
CA TRP A 44 9.11 -5.67 -0.80
C TRP A 44 8.82 -7.00 -1.51
N LEU A 45 9.14 -8.13 -0.86
CA LEU A 45 8.87 -9.47 -1.40
C LEU A 45 7.38 -9.72 -1.58
N LEU A 46 6.56 -9.29 -0.62
CA LEU A 46 5.11 -9.39 -0.69
C LEU A 46 4.54 -8.56 -1.85
N LYS A 47 5.06 -7.35 -2.05
CA LYS A 47 4.72 -6.54 -3.20
C LYS A 47 5.10 -7.22 -4.51
N ARG A 48 6.31 -7.76 -4.61
CA ARG A 48 6.78 -8.49 -5.79
C ARG A 48 5.89 -9.70 -6.10
N TYR A 49 5.48 -10.43 -5.06
CA TYR A 49 4.59 -11.58 -5.16
C TYR A 49 3.24 -11.22 -5.79
N LEU A 50 2.59 -10.17 -5.30
CA LEU A 50 1.30 -9.69 -5.80
C LEU A 50 1.39 -9.08 -7.21
N GLU A 51 2.46 -8.33 -7.50
CA GLU A 51 2.68 -7.75 -8.84
C GLU A 51 2.90 -8.80 -9.93
N ASN A 52 3.35 -10.01 -9.56
CA ASN A 52 3.47 -11.15 -10.48
C ASN A 52 2.17 -11.96 -10.63
N GLY A 53 1.04 -11.44 -10.11
CA GLY A 53 -0.28 -12.05 -10.29
C GLY A 53 -0.64 -13.13 -9.27
N ASN A 54 0.20 -13.35 -8.25
CA ASN A 54 -0.16 -14.23 -7.14
C ASN A 54 -1.23 -13.59 -6.26
N GLN A 55 -1.95 -14.42 -5.52
CA GLN A 55 -3.04 -13.99 -4.64
C GLN A 55 -2.75 -14.38 -3.20
N LEU A 56 -3.38 -13.66 -2.29
CA LEU A 56 -3.34 -13.96 -0.87
C LEU A 56 -4.67 -14.53 -0.41
N PRO A 57 -4.66 -15.45 0.55
CA PRO A 57 -5.85 -15.80 1.30
C PRO A 57 -6.48 -14.57 1.97
N ALA A 58 -7.81 -14.52 2.08
CA ALA A 58 -8.54 -13.37 2.62
C ALA A 58 -8.14 -13.01 4.07
N ASN A 59 -7.77 -13.99 4.89
CA ASN A 59 -7.22 -13.78 6.23
C ASN A 59 -5.86 -13.05 6.17
N SER A 60 -5.02 -13.37 5.19
CA SER A 60 -3.73 -12.73 4.97
C SER A 60 -3.88 -11.30 4.45
N GLU A 61 -4.86 -11.03 3.58
CA GLU A 61 -5.23 -9.66 3.17
C GLU A 61 -5.64 -8.79 4.37
N ILE A 62 -6.49 -9.31 5.26
CA ILE A 62 -6.90 -8.60 6.49
C ILE A 62 -5.70 -8.31 7.38
N ARG A 63 -4.76 -9.25 7.52
CA ARG A 63 -3.54 -9.04 8.31
C ARG A 63 -2.68 -7.91 7.76
N ILE A 64 -2.52 -7.82 6.44
CA ILE A 64 -1.79 -6.72 5.79
C ILE A 64 -2.41 -5.37 6.12
N LEU A 65 -3.74 -5.30 5.98
CA LEU A 65 -4.54 -4.12 6.26
C LEU A 65 -4.40 -3.66 7.72
N ASP A 66 -4.41 -4.61 8.66
CA ASP A 66 -4.23 -4.34 10.09
C ASP A 66 -2.76 -3.98 10.43
N LEU A 67 -1.76 -4.41 9.66
CA LEU A 67 -0.33 -4.09 9.87
C LEU A 67 0.08 -2.69 9.41
N LEU A 68 -0.58 -2.13 8.40
CA LEU A 68 -0.23 -0.84 7.79
C LEU A 68 0.04 0.32 8.80
N PRO A 69 -0.77 0.55 9.85
CA PRO A 69 -0.51 1.63 10.81
C PRO A 69 0.62 1.33 11.79
N HIS A 70 1.11 0.09 11.85
CA HIS A 70 2.09 -0.37 12.84
C HIS A 70 3.51 -0.43 12.31
N LEU A 71 3.72 -0.34 11.00
CA LEU A 71 5.05 -0.39 10.41
C LEU A 71 5.91 0.82 10.80
N SER A 72 7.16 0.57 11.20
CA SER A 72 8.10 1.62 11.61
C SER A 72 8.84 2.22 10.41
N ALA A 73 9.18 1.41 9.41
CA ALA A 73 9.87 1.86 8.20
C ALA A 73 8.90 2.46 7.18
N TRP A 74 9.24 3.65 6.68
CA TRP A 74 8.39 4.32 5.69
C TRP A 74 8.41 3.60 4.35
N GLU A 75 9.50 2.95 3.95
CA GLU A 75 9.54 2.14 2.73
C GLU A 75 8.57 0.96 2.84
N ALA A 76 8.49 0.31 4.01
CA ALA A 76 7.53 -0.76 4.25
C ALA A 76 6.07 -0.28 4.16
N LYS A 77 5.74 0.86 4.78
CA LYS A 77 4.42 1.50 4.60
C LYS A 77 4.12 1.78 3.13
N LEU A 78 5.11 2.29 2.39
CA LEU A 78 4.98 2.57 0.97
C LEU A 78 4.67 1.29 0.18
N HIS A 79 5.40 0.20 0.42
CA HIS A 79 5.14 -1.08 -0.24
C HIS A 79 3.71 -1.58 0.06
N LEU A 80 3.24 -1.49 1.30
CA LEU A 80 1.88 -1.89 1.64
C LEU A 80 0.81 -1.01 0.97
N LEU A 81 1.04 0.29 0.84
CA LEU A 81 0.15 1.18 0.09
C LEU A 81 0.12 0.83 -1.41
N GLN A 82 1.27 0.40 -1.96
CA GLN A 82 1.41 0.02 -3.37
C GLN A 82 0.67 -1.26 -3.73
N ILE A 83 0.48 -2.16 -2.77
CA ILE A 83 -0.22 -3.42 -3.00
C ILE A 83 -1.73 -3.35 -2.79
N LEU A 84 -2.26 -2.23 -2.28
CA LEU A 84 -3.71 -2.08 -2.05
C LEU A 84 -4.56 -2.50 -3.25
N PRO A 85 -4.24 -2.12 -4.51
CA PRO A 85 -5.00 -2.55 -5.68
C PRO A 85 -5.02 -4.05 -5.96
N TYR A 86 -4.16 -4.84 -5.31
CA TYR A 86 -4.04 -6.28 -5.49
C TYR A 86 -4.72 -7.07 -4.37
N ILE A 87 -5.31 -6.41 -3.38
CA ILE A 87 -5.97 -7.07 -2.24
C ILE A 87 -7.40 -6.56 -2.05
N THR A 88 -8.29 -7.40 -1.55
CA THR A 88 -9.66 -6.99 -1.25
C THR A 88 -9.72 -6.24 0.08
N VAL A 89 -10.46 -5.12 0.13
CA VAL A 89 -10.84 -4.49 1.40
C VAL A 89 -12.23 -4.98 1.80
N PRO A 90 -12.37 -5.77 2.88
CA PRO A 90 -13.69 -6.22 3.33
C PRO A 90 -14.51 -5.04 3.85
N LYS A 91 -15.83 -5.09 3.65
CA LYS A 91 -16.76 -4.06 4.18
C LYS A 91 -16.62 -3.86 5.70
N SER A 92 -16.29 -4.91 6.46
CA SER A 92 -16.05 -4.82 7.91
C SER A 92 -14.81 -3.99 8.29
N ARG A 93 -13.87 -3.80 7.36
CA ARG A 93 -12.61 -3.06 7.55
C ARG A 93 -12.58 -1.72 6.81
N SER A 94 -13.51 -1.47 5.89
CA SER A 94 -13.52 -0.30 5.00
C SER A 94 -13.40 1.02 5.75
N ALA A 95 -14.16 1.21 6.84
CA ALA A 95 -14.12 2.42 7.66
C ALA A 95 -12.78 2.60 8.39
N THR A 96 -12.19 1.50 8.89
CA THR A 96 -10.88 1.50 9.54
C THR A 96 -9.78 1.87 8.56
N ILE A 97 -9.79 1.26 7.36
CA ILE A 97 -8.82 1.54 6.30
C ILE A 97 -8.95 2.97 5.79
N ARG A 98 -10.18 3.48 5.62
CA ARG A 98 -10.41 4.89 5.33
C ARG A 98 -9.72 5.80 6.34
N LYS A 99 -9.91 5.53 7.65
CA LYS A 99 -9.31 6.34 8.73
C LYS A 99 -7.78 6.30 8.68
N ILE A 100 -7.20 5.13 8.44
CA ILE A 100 -5.74 4.97 8.33
C ILE A 100 -5.21 5.76 7.13
N LEU A 101 -5.83 5.62 5.96
CA LEU A 101 -5.41 6.32 4.75
C LEU A 101 -5.54 7.85 4.87
N LEU A 102 -6.60 8.34 5.53
CA LEU A 102 -6.76 9.76 5.84
C LEU A 102 -5.68 10.28 6.81
N ALA A 103 -5.16 9.45 7.70
CA ALA A 103 -4.01 9.83 8.52
C ALA A 103 -2.71 9.85 7.70
N LEU A 104 -2.54 8.91 6.76
CA LEU A 104 -1.33 8.80 5.93
C LEU A 104 -1.19 9.93 4.89
N ILE A 105 -2.29 10.57 4.46
CA ILE A 105 -2.20 11.78 3.63
C ILE A 105 -1.72 13.01 4.40
N GLU A 106 -1.59 12.95 5.73
CA GLU A 106 -1.04 14.03 6.56
C GLU A 106 0.44 13.78 6.95
N GLU A 107 1.02 12.64 6.53
CA GLU A 107 2.42 12.30 6.80
C GLU A 107 3.40 13.27 6.14
N ASN A 108 4.52 13.56 6.81
CA ASN A 108 5.58 14.40 6.23
C ASN A 108 6.20 13.79 4.96
N ASN A 109 6.21 12.47 4.86
CA ASN A 109 6.78 11.75 3.72
C ASN A 109 5.88 11.87 2.49
N LYS A 110 6.35 12.60 1.47
CA LYS A 110 5.62 12.84 0.23
C LYS A 110 5.26 11.58 -0.56
N PHE A 111 6.06 10.51 -0.46
CA PHE A 111 5.78 9.25 -1.17
C PHE A 111 4.62 8.51 -0.50
N ILE A 112 4.58 8.52 0.83
CA ILE A 112 3.46 8.00 1.61
C ILE A 112 2.18 8.75 1.26
N ARG A 113 2.18 10.09 1.31
CA ARG A 113 1.00 10.88 0.92
C ARG A 113 0.51 10.56 -0.49
N ALA A 114 1.42 10.53 -1.47
CA ALA A 114 1.10 10.25 -2.85
C ALA A 114 0.38 8.89 -3.04
N TRP A 115 0.83 7.86 -2.33
CA TRP A 115 0.25 6.52 -2.41
C TRP A 115 -0.95 6.35 -1.48
N ALA A 116 -1.06 7.11 -0.39
CA ALA A 116 -2.27 7.15 0.42
C ALA A 116 -3.45 7.73 -0.36
N TYR A 117 -3.25 8.76 -1.20
CA TYR A 117 -4.28 9.21 -2.14
C TYR A 117 -4.71 8.11 -3.13
N ASN A 118 -3.77 7.29 -3.61
CA ASN A 118 -4.09 6.14 -4.46
C ASN A 118 -4.91 5.09 -3.70
N GLY A 119 -4.55 4.82 -2.44
CA GLY A 119 -5.32 3.93 -1.56
C GLY A 119 -6.74 4.42 -1.30
N LEU A 120 -6.93 5.74 -1.11
CA LEU A 120 -8.26 6.33 -0.94
C LEU A 120 -9.11 6.20 -2.21
N TYR A 121 -8.50 6.40 -3.37
CA TYR A 121 -9.16 6.15 -4.64
C TYR A 121 -9.49 4.67 -4.84
N TYR A 122 -8.57 3.76 -4.52
CA TYR A 122 -8.85 2.34 -4.58
C TYR A 122 -10.00 1.95 -3.65
N LEU A 123 -10.02 2.49 -2.43
CA LEU A 123 -11.08 2.22 -1.46
C LEU A 123 -12.48 2.56 -2.00
N GLN A 124 -12.64 3.64 -2.75
CA GLN A 124 -13.95 3.95 -3.36
C GLN A 124 -14.33 2.98 -4.48
N THR A 125 -13.36 2.38 -5.18
CA THR A 125 -13.66 1.33 -6.18
C THR A 125 -14.20 0.07 -5.50
N CYS A 126 -13.74 -0.25 -4.28
CA CYS A 126 -14.27 -1.36 -3.48
C CYS A 126 -15.58 -1.00 -2.77
N HIS A 127 -15.74 0.27 -2.38
CA HIS A 127 -16.83 0.78 -1.54
C HIS A 127 -17.36 2.10 -2.10
N PRO A 128 -18.30 2.04 -3.07
CA PRO A 128 -18.82 3.22 -3.77
C PRO A 128 -19.44 4.29 -2.86
N GLU A 129 -19.82 3.94 -1.62
CA GLU A 129 -20.29 4.91 -0.61
C GLU A 129 -19.27 6.02 -0.30
N TYR A 130 -17.98 5.79 -0.55
CA TYR A 130 -16.93 6.79 -0.33
C TYR A 130 -16.66 7.66 -1.56
N LYS A 131 -17.21 7.35 -2.73
CA LYS A 131 -16.86 8.00 -4.02
C LYS A 131 -16.92 9.53 -3.94
N THR A 132 -18.04 10.08 -3.50
CA THR A 132 -18.23 11.54 -3.42
C THR A 132 -17.19 12.22 -2.54
N GLU A 133 -16.93 11.64 -1.37
CA GLU A 133 -15.94 12.18 -0.44
C GLU A 133 -14.52 12.14 -1.04
N MET A 134 -14.14 11.00 -1.65
CA MET A 134 -12.80 10.83 -2.20
C MET A 134 -12.54 11.76 -3.39
N ILE A 135 -13.53 11.99 -4.24
CA ILE A 135 -13.42 12.95 -5.36
C ILE A 135 -13.19 14.38 -4.84
N ILE A 136 -13.96 14.82 -3.83
CA ILE A 136 -13.79 16.15 -3.23
C ILE A 136 -12.38 16.28 -2.63
N LEU A 137 -11.93 15.27 -1.91
CA LEU A 137 -10.61 15.23 -1.29
C LEU A 137 -9.48 15.28 -2.33
N LEU A 138 -9.55 14.46 -3.38
CA LEU A 138 -8.54 14.42 -4.45
C LEU A 138 -8.48 15.75 -5.22
N ASN A 139 -9.62 16.39 -5.50
CA ASN A 139 -9.66 17.71 -6.14
C ASN A 139 -9.03 18.81 -5.26
N LYS A 140 -9.30 18.77 -3.95
CA LYS A 140 -8.66 19.68 -2.99
C LYS A 140 -7.15 19.44 -2.93
N ALA A 141 -6.72 18.18 -2.88
CA ALA A 141 -5.31 17.81 -2.86
C ALA A 141 -4.60 18.24 -4.15
N TYR A 142 -5.22 18.06 -5.32
CA TYR A 142 -4.69 18.51 -6.61
C TYR A 142 -4.40 20.03 -6.64
N SER A 143 -5.19 20.82 -5.93
CA SER A 143 -4.98 22.27 -5.81
C SER A 143 -3.80 22.62 -4.88
N ASN A 144 -3.62 21.89 -3.78
CA ASN A 144 -2.75 22.33 -2.67
C ASN A 144 -1.42 21.55 -2.52
N GLU A 145 -1.31 20.33 -3.05
CA GLU A 145 -0.15 19.47 -2.82
C GLU A 145 1.08 19.79 -3.68
N ALA A 146 2.21 19.18 -3.37
CA ALA A 146 3.44 19.32 -4.16
C ALA A 146 3.26 18.79 -5.61
N PRO A 147 3.97 19.34 -6.62
CA PRO A 147 3.82 18.94 -8.02
C PRO A 147 3.93 17.43 -8.29
N SER A 148 4.81 16.71 -7.59
CA SER A 148 4.95 15.26 -7.72
C SER A 148 3.71 14.49 -7.26
N ILE A 149 3.02 14.98 -6.24
CA ILE A 149 1.78 14.40 -5.72
C ILE A 149 0.63 14.75 -6.66
N LYS A 150 0.56 15.99 -7.16
CA LYS A 150 -0.41 16.40 -8.17
C LYS A 150 -0.33 15.53 -9.44
N ALA A 151 0.88 15.21 -9.89
CA ALA A 151 1.08 14.31 -11.04
C ALA A 151 0.50 12.91 -10.76
N ARG A 152 0.69 12.38 -9.55
CA ARG A 152 0.08 11.11 -9.12
C ARG A 152 -1.44 11.18 -9.08
N ILE A 153 -2.02 12.23 -8.48
CA ILE A 153 -3.46 12.45 -8.42
C ILE A 153 -4.07 12.56 -9.83
N ARG A 154 -3.37 13.23 -10.76
CA ARG A 154 -3.83 13.30 -12.15
C ARG A 154 -3.91 11.93 -12.81
N ASN A 155 -2.93 11.06 -12.58
CA ASN A 155 -2.98 9.70 -13.13
C ASN A 155 -4.14 8.91 -12.53
N ILE A 156 -4.36 9.03 -11.22
CA ILE A 156 -5.51 8.42 -10.53
C ILE A 156 -6.83 8.85 -11.16
N LEU A 157 -7.03 10.15 -11.36
CA LEU A 157 -8.28 10.71 -11.89
C LEU A 157 -8.46 10.48 -13.40
N ARG A 158 -7.37 10.24 -14.15
CA ARG A 158 -7.44 9.94 -15.59
C ARG A 158 -7.90 8.51 -15.84
N ASP A 159 -7.57 7.59 -14.95
CA ASP A 159 -7.99 6.19 -15.03
C ASP A 159 -9.47 6.02 -14.63
N ASP A 160 -10.10 7.06 -14.06
CA ASP A 160 -11.56 7.18 -13.86
C ASP A 160 -12.14 7.94 -15.07
N GLU A 161 -12.99 7.31 -15.89
CA GLU A 161 -13.56 7.88 -17.13
C GLU A 161 -14.52 9.09 -16.94
N TRP A 162 -14.30 9.97 -15.96
CA TRP A 162 -15.21 11.07 -15.59
C TRP A 162 -14.66 12.48 -15.86
N LEU A 163 -13.51 12.62 -16.53
CA LEU A 163 -12.94 13.92 -16.95
C LEU A 163 -13.12 14.24 -18.45
N ASN A 164 -13.97 13.51 -19.16
CA ASN A 164 -14.42 13.87 -20.51
C ASN A 164 -15.87 14.34 -20.48
#